data_AF-A0A804MNF5-F1
#
_entry.id   AF-A0A804MNF5-F1
#
_cell.length_a   1.000
_cell.length_b   1.000
_cell.length_c   1.000
_cell.angle_alpha   90.00
_cell.angle_beta   90.00
_cell.angle_gamma   90.00
#
_symmetry.space_group_name_H-M   'P 1'
#
loop_
_entity.id
_entity.type
_entity.pdbx_description
1 polymer ?
#
loop_
_entity_poly.entity_id
_entity_poly.type
_entity_poly.pdbx_seq_one_letter_code
_entity_poly.pdbx_strand_id
1 'polypeptide(L)'
;MRAEKRSRKACSICATRAADVGADLVGKVERNIPEDDPRNPAVIADNVGDNVGDIVGMGSYLFGSYAESSCAALVVASISSFGINHQFTPMVYPLLVSSVGIIACLITTLFATDFFEIKAKTVQSWQLFLCVAVGLWAGLVIGFITEYYTSNAYSPV
;
A
#
# COMPACT_ATOMS: atom_id res chain seq x y z
N MET A 1 8.97 28.62 1.47
CA MET A 1 8.43 28.50 2.85
C MET A 1 7.28 27.49 3.01
N ARG A 2 6.19 27.49 2.22
CA ARG A 2 5.03 26.60 2.47
C ARG A 2 5.33 25.10 2.30
N ALA A 3 6.13 24.73 1.28
CA ALA A 3 6.57 23.35 1.06
C ALA A 3 7.42 22.81 2.23
N GLU A 4 8.34 23.62 2.75
CA GLU A 4 9.20 23.25 3.88
C GLU A 4 8.40 23.04 5.17
N LYS A 5 7.36 23.86 5.42
CA LYS A 5 6.41 23.63 6.53
C LYS A 5 5.62 22.33 6.35
N ARG A 6 5.22 21.97 5.12
CA ARG A 6 4.51 20.72 4.83
C ARG A 6 5.42 19.50 5.01
N SER A 7 6.67 19.60 4.56
CA SER A 7 7.70 18.58 4.79
C SER A 7 7.98 18.37 6.28
N ARG A 8 8.09 19.45 7.06
CA ARG A 8 8.22 19.36 8.53
C ARG A 8 7.04 18.65 9.21
N LYS A 9 5.80 18.88 8.75
CA LYS A 9 4.62 18.17 9.29
C LYS A 9 4.66 16.67 9.01
N ALA A 10 5.00 16.27 7.78
CA ALA A 10 5.15 14.85 7.44
C ALA A 10 6.27 14.19 8.25
N CYS A 11 7.41 14.88 8.40
CA CYS A 11 8.52 14.42 9.24
C CYS A 11 8.09 14.22 10.71
N SER A 12 7.23 15.10 11.25
CA SER A 12 6.72 14.97 12.62
C SER A 12 5.86 13.73 12.80
N ILE A 13 5.05 13.35 11.81
CA ILE A 13 4.20 12.16 11.86
C ILE A 13 5.04 10.88 11.85
N CYS A 14 6.05 10.81 10.97
CA CYS A 14 6.96 9.67 10.95
C CYS A 14 7.78 9.57 12.25
N ALA A 15 8.10 10.70 12.88
CA ALA A 15 8.81 10.72 14.16
C ALA A 15 7.96 10.19 15.32
N THR A 16 6.69 10.59 15.42
CA THR A 16 5.79 10.05 16.47
C THR A 16 5.50 8.57 16.25
N ARG A 17 5.31 8.12 15.01
CA ARG A 17 5.12 6.70 14.70
C ARG A 17 6.36 5.85 14.96
N ALA A 18 7.55 6.37 14.67
CA ALA A 18 8.79 5.68 15.02
C ALA A 18 8.99 5.61 16.54
N ALA A 19 8.54 6.64 17.27
CA ALA A 19 8.55 6.64 18.73
C ALA A 19 7.53 5.67 19.32
N ASP A 20 6.33 5.57 18.74
CA ASP A 20 5.29 4.58 19.06
C ASP A 20 5.82 3.16 18.84
N VAL A 21 6.23 2.79 17.61
CA VAL A 21 6.77 1.43 17.33
C VAL A 21 7.96 1.09 18.25
N GLY A 22 8.79 2.08 18.58
CA GLY A 22 9.89 1.90 19.53
C GLY A 22 9.43 1.71 20.99
N ALA A 23 8.48 2.52 21.46
CA ALA A 23 7.91 2.44 22.80
C ALA A 23 7.19 1.11 23.02
N ASP A 24 6.46 0.70 22.00
CA ASP A 24 5.61 -0.47 21.97
C ASP A 24 6.45 -1.76 21.92
N LEU A 25 7.48 -1.79 21.06
CA LEU A 25 8.43 -2.91 20.97
C LEU A 25 9.27 -3.06 22.25
N VAL A 26 9.82 -1.96 22.79
CA VAL A 26 10.63 -2.00 24.02
C VAL A 26 9.77 -2.36 25.23
N GLY A 27 8.53 -1.87 25.32
CA GLY A 27 7.59 -2.24 26.38
C GLY A 27 7.28 -3.73 26.36
N LYS A 28 6.95 -4.28 25.18
CA LYS A 28 6.62 -5.70 24.99
C LYS A 28 7.84 -6.61 25.23
N VAL A 29 9.02 -6.28 24.69
CA VAL A 29 10.21 -7.14 24.77
C VAL A 29 10.90 -7.09 26.13
N GLU A 30 11.11 -5.91 26.72
CA GLU A 30 11.91 -5.77 27.94
C GLU A 30 11.10 -6.00 29.22
N ARG A 31 9.86 -5.52 29.25
CA ARG A 31 9.06 -5.52 30.49
C ARG A 31 7.83 -6.40 30.43
N ASN A 32 7.50 -7.00 29.27
CA ASN A 32 6.24 -7.70 29.03
C ASN A 32 5.03 -6.90 29.56
N ILE A 33 5.10 -5.57 29.48
CA ILE A 33 3.96 -4.71 29.83
C ILE A 33 3.01 -4.66 28.64
N PRO A 34 1.70 -4.52 28.89
CA PRO A 34 0.76 -4.30 27.81
C PRO A 34 1.10 -2.98 27.07
N GLU A 35 0.67 -2.94 25.82
CA GLU A 35 0.56 -1.71 25.02
C GLU A 35 -0.20 -0.64 25.81
N ASP A 36 0.20 0.63 25.69
CA ASP A 36 -0.37 1.78 26.42
C ASP A 36 -0.25 1.76 27.96
N ASP A 37 0.70 1.03 28.54
CA ASP A 37 0.85 1.03 30.00
C ASP A 37 1.37 2.38 30.53
N PRO A 38 0.71 3.02 31.53
CA PRO A 38 1.16 4.29 32.11
C PRO A 38 2.53 4.22 32.81
N ARG A 39 3.06 3.02 33.08
CA ARG A 39 4.42 2.80 33.60
C ARG A 39 5.49 2.95 32.51
N ASN A 40 5.11 2.99 31.24
CA ASN A 40 6.01 3.29 30.14
C ASN A 40 6.22 4.81 30.05
N PRO A 41 7.43 5.35 30.26
CA PRO A 41 7.66 6.78 30.13
C PRO A 41 7.39 7.30 28.70
N ALA A 42 7.38 6.41 27.70
CA ALA A 42 7.07 6.75 26.32
C ALA A 42 5.57 6.65 25.96
N VAL A 43 4.68 6.33 26.92
CA VAL A 43 3.23 6.13 26.68
C VAL A 43 2.53 7.34 26.03
N ILE A 44 3.00 8.56 26.29
CA ILE A 44 2.45 9.77 25.64
C ILE A 44 2.79 9.77 24.15
N ALA A 45 4.01 9.36 23.78
CA ALA A 45 4.42 9.28 22.38
C ALA A 45 3.69 8.11 21.67
N ASP A 46 3.46 7.01 22.38
CA ASP A 46 2.65 5.85 21.99
C ASP A 46 1.23 6.31 21.58
N ASN A 47 0.50 6.87 22.54
CA ASN A 47 -0.87 7.35 22.33
C ASN A 47 -0.99 8.42 21.23
N VAL A 48 -0.01 9.32 21.13
CA VAL A 48 0.01 10.31 20.03
C VAL A 48 0.32 9.63 18.70
N GLY A 49 1.22 8.64 18.70
CA GLY A 49 1.58 7.82 17.57
C GLY A 49 0.39 7.04 17.02
N ASP A 50 -0.35 6.32 17.86
CA ASP A 50 -1.54 5.54 17.48
C ASP A 50 -2.63 6.42 16.90
N ASN A 51 -2.98 7.51 17.60
CA ASN A 51 -4.00 8.44 17.12
C ASN A 51 -3.64 9.03 15.75
N VAL A 52 -2.36 9.35 15.52
CA VAL A 52 -1.89 9.86 14.24
C VAL A 52 -1.78 8.73 13.19
N GLY A 53 -1.38 7.54 13.60
CA GLY A 53 -1.22 6.35 12.77
C GLY A 53 -2.53 5.87 12.18
N ASP A 54 -3.58 5.80 13.01
CA ASP A 54 -4.91 5.35 12.61
C ASP A 54 -5.61 6.38 11.71
N ILE A 55 -5.52 7.67 12.06
CA ILE A 55 -6.26 8.72 11.33
C ILE A 55 -5.51 9.19 10.08
N VAL A 56 -4.19 9.39 10.16
CA VAL A 56 -3.39 9.99 9.08
C VAL A 56 -2.42 8.99 8.46
N GLY A 57 -1.92 8.04 9.25
CA GLY A 57 -0.89 7.09 8.86
C GLY A 57 -1.33 6.16 7.73
N MET A 58 -2.44 5.45 7.88
CA MET A 58 -2.91 4.51 6.84
C MET A 58 -3.17 5.19 5.49
N GLY A 59 -3.77 6.38 5.49
CA GLY A 59 -3.99 7.16 4.28
C GLY A 59 -2.68 7.67 3.66
N SER A 60 -1.76 8.20 4.48
CA SER A 60 -0.48 8.73 3.99
C SER A 60 0.42 7.64 3.38
N TYR A 61 0.37 6.43 3.93
CA TYR A 61 1.07 5.27 3.37
C TYR A 61 0.53 4.89 1.98
N LEU A 62 -0.80 4.86 1.83
CA LEU A 62 -1.43 4.54 0.55
C LEU A 62 -1.12 5.58 -0.54
N PHE A 63 -1.27 6.87 -0.23
CA PHE A 63 -0.97 7.93 -1.20
C PHE A 63 0.52 8.04 -1.52
N GLY A 64 1.41 7.88 -0.52
CA GLY A 64 2.85 7.88 -0.73
C GLY A 64 3.29 6.73 -1.64
N SER A 65 2.89 5.50 -1.32
CA SER A 65 3.24 4.30 -2.09
C SER A 65 2.63 4.32 -3.51
N TYR A 66 1.40 4.84 -3.66
CA TYR A 66 0.76 4.96 -4.98
C TYR A 66 1.48 5.99 -5.88
N ALA A 67 1.89 7.12 -5.32
CA ALA A 67 2.67 8.12 -6.06
C ALA A 67 4.06 7.58 -6.43
N GLU A 68 4.77 6.94 -5.49
CA GLU A 68 6.09 6.36 -5.72
C GLU A 68 6.06 5.27 -6.80
N SER A 69 5.12 4.31 -6.71
CA SER A 69 4.96 3.24 -7.70
C SER A 69 4.57 3.75 -9.08
N SER A 70 3.69 4.75 -9.18
CA SER A 70 3.31 5.36 -10.45
C SER A 70 4.50 6.07 -11.10
N CYS A 71 5.27 6.84 -10.33
CA CYS A 71 6.49 7.49 -10.82
C CYS A 71 7.54 6.46 -11.25
N ALA A 72 7.77 5.41 -10.46
CA ALA A 72 8.69 4.34 -10.80
C ALA A 72 8.29 3.62 -12.10
N ALA A 73 7.01 3.28 -12.26
CA ALA A 73 6.49 2.64 -13.46
C ALA A 73 6.63 3.52 -14.71
N LEU A 74 6.38 4.83 -14.60
CA LEU A 74 6.57 5.79 -15.70
C LEU A 74 8.05 5.98 -16.06
N VAL A 75 8.96 5.95 -15.08
CA VAL A 75 10.40 6.02 -15.32
C VAL A 75 10.88 4.74 -16.02
N VAL A 76 10.42 3.56 -15.59
CA VAL A 76 10.75 2.29 -16.28
C VAL A 76 10.18 2.26 -17.69
N ALA A 77 8.95 2.73 -17.88
CA ALA A 77 8.32 2.83 -19.20
C ALA A 77 9.07 3.81 -20.12
N SER A 78 9.59 4.92 -19.59
CA SER A 78 10.33 5.91 -20.39
C SER A 78 11.69 5.39 -20.85
N ILE A 79 12.39 4.62 -20.02
CA ILE A 79 13.67 3.99 -20.42
C ILE A 79 13.45 2.77 -21.32
N SER A 80 12.35 2.02 -21.19
CA SER A 80 12.09 0.82 -22.01
C SER A 80 11.76 1.15 -23.48
N SER A 81 11.61 2.42 -23.83
CA SER A 81 11.34 2.91 -25.19
C SER A 81 12.56 2.87 -26.13
N PHE A 82 13.56 2.03 -25.86
CA PHE A 82 14.74 1.83 -26.74
C PHE A 82 14.46 0.97 -27.99
N GLY A 83 13.19 0.74 -28.34
CA GLY A 83 12.78 0.09 -29.59
C GLY A 83 12.49 1.12 -30.68
N ILE A 84 12.98 0.84 -31.89
CA ILE A 84 12.90 1.64 -33.14
C ILE A 84 11.48 2.07 -33.56
N ASN A 85 10.44 1.64 -32.87
CA ASN A 85 9.07 2.10 -33.03
C ASN A 85 8.71 2.86 -31.76
N HIS A 86 8.52 4.19 -31.86
CA HIS A 86 7.92 5.03 -30.80
C HIS A 86 6.49 4.58 -30.53
N GLN A 87 6.31 3.42 -29.92
CA GLN A 87 5.02 2.97 -29.47
C GLN A 87 4.72 3.75 -28.21
N PHE A 88 3.63 4.53 -28.22
CA PHE A 88 3.06 5.15 -27.02
C PHE A 88 2.45 4.09 -26.07
N THR A 89 2.39 2.82 -26.52
CA THR A 89 1.83 1.66 -25.83
C THR A 89 2.42 1.33 -24.44
N PRO A 90 3.75 1.34 -24.19
CA PRO A 90 4.30 1.01 -22.87
C PRO A 90 4.09 2.13 -21.86
N MET A 91 3.93 3.40 -22.31
CA MET A 91 3.68 4.53 -21.40
C MET A 91 2.20 4.58 -20.95
N VAL A 92 1.26 4.18 -21.81
CA VAL A 92 -0.16 4.12 -21.45
C VAL A 92 -0.48 2.92 -20.55
N TYR A 93 0.36 1.87 -20.55
CA TYR A 93 0.17 0.68 -19.73
C TYR A 93 0.04 0.94 -18.22
N PRO A 94 1.01 1.58 -17.53
CA PRO A 94 0.88 1.85 -16.09
C PRO A 94 -0.32 2.75 -15.76
N LEU A 95 -0.67 3.70 -16.64
CA LEU A 95 -1.83 4.57 -16.45
C LEU A 95 -3.17 3.82 -16.55
N LEU A 96 -3.27 2.84 -17.45
CA LEU A 96 -4.46 1.99 -17.59
C LEU A 96 -4.61 1.02 -16.41
N VAL A 97 -3.52 0.39 -15.96
CA VAL A 97 -3.55 -0.48 -14.78
C VAL A 97 -4.00 0.30 -13.54
N SER A 98 -3.46 1.51 -13.35
CA SER A 98 -3.87 2.43 -12.29
C SER A 98 -5.35 2.81 -12.35
N SER A 99 -5.89 3.17 -13.53
CA SER A 99 -7.29 3.59 -13.66
C SER A 99 -8.28 2.43 -13.46
N VAL A 100 -7.99 1.25 -14.01
CA VAL A 100 -8.79 0.03 -13.82
C VAL A 100 -8.75 -0.41 -12.35
N GLY A 101 -7.59 -0.32 -11.70
CA GLY A 101 -7.43 -0.63 -10.28
C GLY A 101 -8.32 0.22 -9.37
N ILE A 102 -8.40 1.54 -9.60
CA ILE A 102 -9.27 2.44 -8.83
C ILE A 102 -10.75 2.05 -8.98
N ILE A 103 -11.19 1.75 -10.20
CA ILE A 103 -12.58 1.34 -10.46
C ILE A 103 -12.89 0.00 -9.78
N ALA A 104 -11.99 -0.98 -9.89
CA ALA A 104 -12.15 -2.28 -9.24
C ALA A 104 -12.21 -2.16 -7.70
N CYS A 105 -11.35 -1.33 -7.09
CA CYS A 105 -11.37 -1.05 -5.66
C CYS A 105 -12.67 -0.36 -5.22
N LEU A 106 -13.17 0.60 -5.99
CA LEU A 106 -14.43 1.28 -5.71
C LEU A 106 -15.60 0.29 -5.70
N ILE A 107 -15.73 -0.54 -6.75
CA ILE A 107 -16.78 -1.56 -6.84
C ILE A 107 -16.67 -2.53 -5.65
N THR A 108 -15.47 -3.05 -5.37
CA THR A 108 -15.23 -4.00 -4.27
C THR A 108 -15.63 -3.41 -2.92
N THR A 109 -15.34 -2.12 -2.68
CA THR A 109 -15.64 -1.45 -1.41
C THR A 109 -17.15 -1.26 -1.22
N LEU A 110 -17.88 -0.89 -2.29
CA LEU A 110 -19.33 -0.78 -2.25
C LEU A 110 -19.98 -2.13 -1.94
N PHE A 111 -19.62 -3.18 -2.68
CA PHE A 111 -20.13 -4.53 -2.43
C PHE A 111 -19.78 -5.08 -1.04
N ALA A 112 -18.55 -4.83 -0.56
CA ALA A 112 -18.13 -5.30 0.76
C ALA A 112 -18.87 -4.58 1.90
N THR A 113 -19.10 -3.28 1.77
CA THR A 113 -19.75 -2.47 2.82
C THR A 113 -21.26 -2.74 2.90
N ASP A 114 -21.94 -2.89 1.76
CA ASP A 114 -23.40 -3.01 1.74
C ASP A 114 -23.91 -4.43 2.10
N PHE A 115 -23.15 -5.48 1.77
CA PHE A 115 -23.66 -6.87 1.86
C PHE A 115 -23.04 -7.71 2.97
N PHE A 116 -21.79 -7.45 3.36
CA PHE A 116 -21.06 -8.31 4.29
C PHE A 116 -21.09 -7.72 5.70
N GLU A 117 -22.19 -7.91 6.44
CA GLU A 117 -22.14 -7.76 7.90
C GLU A 117 -21.16 -8.81 8.45
N ILE A 118 -20.02 -8.34 8.95
CA ILE A 118 -18.99 -9.20 9.55
C ILE A 118 -19.53 -9.79 10.85
N LYS A 119 -20.24 -10.92 10.77
CA LYS A 119 -20.41 -11.80 11.94
C LYS A 119 -19.05 -12.41 12.24
N ALA A 120 -18.64 -12.35 13.50
CA ALA A 120 -17.38 -12.86 14.02
C ALA A 120 -17.18 -14.33 13.63
N LYS A 121 -16.61 -14.56 12.44
CA LYS A 121 -16.29 -15.88 11.93
C LYS A 121 -14.89 -16.21 12.43
N THR A 122 -14.76 -17.34 13.11
CA THR A 122 -13.45 -17.89 13.47
C THR A 122 -12.66 -18.12 12.18
N VAL A 123 -11.59 -17.36 12.00
CA VAL A 123 -10.70 -17.47 10.84
C VAL A 123 -9.94 -18.79 10.94
N GLN A 124 -10.32 -19.78 10.12
CA GLN A 124 -9.60 -21.04 10.08
C GLN A 124 -8.36 -20.87 9.19
N SER A 125 -7.20 -21.40 9.61
CA SER A 125 -5.92 -21.29 8.89
C SER A 125 -6.00 -21.73 7.42
N TRP A 126 -6.93 -22.64 7.10
CA TRP A 126 -7.21 -23.07 5.72
C TRP A 126 -7.72 -21.92 4.82
N GLN A 127 -8.54 -21.01 5.36
CA GLN A 127 -9.07 -19.88 4.61
C GLN A 127 -7.96 -18.90 4.24
N LEU A 128 -6.98 -18.69 5.14
CA LEU A 128 -5.82 -17.84 4.87
C LEU A 128 -4.99 -18.37 3.69
N PHE A 129 -4.78 -19.69 3.61
CA PHE A 129 -4.06 -20.30 2.49
C PHE A 129 -4.78 -20.09 1.16
N LEU A 130 -6.12 -20.26 1.12
CA LEU A 130 -6.91 -19.99 -0.09
C LEU A 130 -6.85 -18.52 -0.52
N CYS A 131 -6.90 -17.57 0.41
CA CYS A 131 -6.76 -16.15 0.11
C CYS A 131 -5.40 -15.84 -0.52
N VAL A 132 -4.31 -16.38 0.06
CA VAL A 132 -2.94 -16.19 -0.47
C VAL A 132 -2.79 -16.84 -1.84
N ALA A 133 -3.32 -18.06 -2.03
CA ALA A 133 -3.27 -18.75 -3.31
C ALA A 133 -4.03 -17.98 -4.41
N VAL A 134 -5.25 -17.50 -4.13
CA VAL A 134 -6.04 -16.69 -5.07
C VAL A 134 -5.34 -15.37 -5.41
N GLY A 135 -4.77 -14.69 -4.40
CA GLY A 135 -4.00 -13.46 -4.62
C GLY A 135 -2.77 -13.67 -5.49
N LEU A 136 -2.03 -14.76 -5.27
CA LEU A 136 -0.86 -15.12 -6.08
C LEU A 136 -1.26 -15.46 -7.52
N TRP A 137 -2.31 -16.27 -7.71
CA TRP A 137 -2.83 -16.59 -9.05
C TRP A 137 -3.30 -15.35 -9.81
N ALA A 138 -4.02 -14.44 -9.14
CA ALA A 138 -4.43 -13.18 -9.74
C ALA A 138 -3.22 -12.32 -10.16
N GLY A 139 -2.20 -12.21 -9.29
CA GLY A 139 -0.96 -11.48 -9.60
C GLY A 139 -0.19 -12.09 -10.77
N LEU A 140 -0.10 -13.42 -10.83
CA LEU A 140 0.53 -14.14 -11.93
C LEU A 140 -0.22 -13.96 -13.26
N VAL A 141 -1.55 -13.98 -13.25
CA VAL A 141 -2.38 -13.71 -14.44
C VAL A 141 -2.17 -12.27 -14.94
N ILE A 142 -2.17 -11.29 -14.04
CA ILE A 142 -1.89 -9.89 -14.40
C ILE A 142 -0.46 -9.77 -14.97
N GLY A 143 0.51 -10.46 -14.39
CA GLY A 143 1.89 -10.51 -14.89
C GLY A 143 1.98 -11.09 -16.30
N PHE A 144 1.32 -12.22 -16.57
CA PHE A 144 1.29 -12.82 -17.91
C PHE A 144 0.59 -11.93 -18.95
N ILE A 145 -0.51 -11.27 -18.58
CA ILE A 145 -1.19 -10.30 -19.45
C ILE A 145 -0.25 -9.11 -19.73
N THR A 146 0.43 -8.61 -18.69
CA THR A 146 1.43 -7.53 -18.82
C THR A 146 2.52 -7.92 -19.81
N GLU A 147 3.08 -9.12 -19.65
CA GLU A 147 4.10 -9.65 -20.53
C GLU A 147 3.57 -9.85 -21.95
N TYR A 148 2.34 -10.32 -22.13
CA TYR A 148 1.75 -10.46 -23.46
C TYR A 148 1.64 -9.12 -24.20
N TYR A 149 1.21 -8.05 -23.51
CA TYR A 149 1.11 -6.71 -24.10
C TYR A 149 2.47 -5.99 -24.24
N THR A 150 3.46 -6.34 -23.39
CA THR A 150 4.76 -5.67 -23.36
C THR A 150 5.84 -6.43 -24.16
N SER A 151 5.69 -7.74 -24.36
CA SER A 151 6.71 -8.55 -25.01
C SER A 151 6.77 -8.28 -26.51
N ASN A 152 8.00 -8.15 -27.00
CA ASN A 152 8.33 -7.87 -28.40
C ASN A 152 8.01 -9.05 -29.36
N ALA A 153 7.46 -10.16 -28.84
CA ALA A 153 7.21 -11.40 -29.58
C ALA A 153 5.81 -11.49 -30.18
N TYR A 154 4.85 -10.73 -29.64
CA TYR A 154 3.49 -10.68 -30.15
C TYR A 154 3.28 -9.36 -30.88
N SER A 155 2.96 -9.45 -32.16
CA SER A 155 2.52 -8.29 -32.94
C SER A 155 1.35 -7.64 -32.21
N PRO A 156 1.45 -6.34 -31.83
CA PRO A 156 0.31 -5.62 -31.27
C PRO A 156 -0.81 -5.69 -32.32
N VAL A 157 -2.00 -6.11 -31.91
CA VAL A 157 -3.19 -6.02 -32.76
C VAL A 157 -3.44 -4.58 -33.18
#